data_AF-A0A2T7LVP2-F1
#
_entry.id   AF-A0A2T7LVP2-F1
#
_cell.length_a   1.000
_cell.length_b   1.000
_cell.length_c   1.000
_cell.angle_alpha   90.00
_cell.angle_beta   90.00
_cell.angle_gamma   90.00
#
_symmetry.space_group_name_H-M   'P 1'
#
loop_
_entity.id
_entity.type
_entity.pdbx_description
1 polymer ?
#
loop_
_entity_poly.entity_id
_entity_poly.type
_entity_poly.pdbx_seq_one_letter_code
_entity_poly.pdbx_strand_id
1 'polypeptide(L)'
;MALHARKPERRVLLRAGLTFTALGAALGAGAGSAQAVSLPPAAEVPEQGVSALQAVGETAAPAVTSALGTSLASSVAPITDLQLDPLAGTGVDPLDNAVGTQIADFKPVTTAIVTDPITSGGSLSDLPVVGSVTKLVTG
;
A
#
# COMPACT_ATOMS: atom_id res chain seq x y z
N MET A 1 5.34 46.05 -36.09
CA MET A 1 4.37 45.24 -35.33
C MET A 1 4.13 43.94 -36.08
N ALA A 2 4.82 42.87 -35.72
CA ALA A 2 4.72 41.58 -36.41
C ALA A 2 4.85 40.44 -35.41
N LEU A 3 3.82 40.25 -34.61
CA LEU A 3 3.58 39.01 -33.86
C LEU A 3 2.09 38.72 -34.02
N HIS A 4 1.70 37.44 -33.92
CA HIS A 4 0.31 36.97 -33.94
C HIS A 4 -0.25 36.51 -35.30
N ALA A 5 0.55 35.76 -36.05
CA ALA A 5 0.01 34.68 -36.88
C ALA A 5 0.77 33.37 -36.62
N ARG A 6 0.92 32.99 -35.34
CA ARG A 6 1.31 31.59 -35.04
C ARG A 6 0.09 30.73 -35.34
N LYS A 7 0.17 30.00 -36.46
CA LYS A 7 -0.86 29.08 -36.96
C LYS A 7 -1.53 28.32 -35.81
N PRO A 8 -2.87 28.27 -35.76
CA PRO A 8 -3.61 27.59 -34.70
C PRO A 8 -3.18 26.13 -34.53
N GLU A 9 -2.81 25.47 -35.63
CA GLU A 9 -2.24 24.12 -35.67
C GLU A 9 -1.05 23.92 -34.71
N ARG A 10 -0.17 24.92 -34.59
CA ARG A 10 1.03 24.82 -33.76
C ARG A 10 0.70 24.91 -32.26
N ARG A 11 -0.36 25.64 -31.90
CA ARG A 11 -0.85 25.71 -30.51
C ARG A 11 -1.63 24.46 -30.13
N VAL A 12 -2.38 23.89 -31.05
CA VAL A 12 -3.07 22.61 -30.86
C VAL A 12 -2.06 21.50 -30.65
N LEU A 13 -1.00 21.44 -31.46
CA LEU A 13 0.08 20.45 -31.29
C LEU A 13 0.88 20.64 -29.99
N LEU A 14 1.13 21.89 -29.57
CA LEU A 14 1.78 22.18 -28.29
C LEU A 14 0.91 21.78 -27.08
N ARG A 15 -0.41 21.98 -27.17
CA ARG A 15 -1.35 21.59 -26.11
C ARG A 15 -1.51 20.07 -26.07
N ALA A 16 -1.64 19.42 -27.22
CA ALA A 16 -1.69 17.97 -27.35
C ALA A 16 -0.40 17.31 -26.82
N GLY A 17 0.76 17.89 -27.14
CA GLY A 17 2.04 17.45 -26.60
C GLY A 17 2.11 17.61 -25.08
N LEU A 18 1.68 18.76 -24.53
CA LEU A 18 1.70 19.01 -23.09
C LEU A 18 0.73 18.10 -22.33
N THR A 19 -0.46 17.82 -22.88
CA THR A 19 -1.39 16.85 -22.31
C THR A 19 -0.83 15.42 -22.39
N PHE A 20 -0.16 15.07 -23.48
CA PHE A 20 0.45 13.75 -23.64
C PHE A 20 1.65 13.56 -22.68
N THR A 21 2.43 14.63 -22.43
CA THR A 21 3.49 14.64 -21.42
C THR A 21 2.93 14.59 -19.99
N ALA A 22 1.83 15.29 -19.70
CA ALA A 22 1.17 15.23 -18.39
C ALA A 22 0.52 13.86 -18.13
N LEU A 23 -0.12 13.27 -19.15
CA LEU A 23 -0.69 11.93 -19.08
C LEU A 23 0.41 10.86 -18.97
N GLY A 24 1.51 11.00 -19.71
CA GLY A 24 2.68 10.14 -19.61
C GLY A 24 3.39 10.24 -18.27
N ALA A 25 3.41 11.41 -17.63
CA ALA A 25 3.90 11.58 -16.27
C ALA A 25 2.98 10.91 -15.23
N ALA A 26 1.66 10.95 -15.43
CA ALA A 26 0.69 10.27 -14.57
C ALA A 26 0.72 8.73 -14.73
N LEU A 27 0.89 8.24 -15.97
CA LEU A 27 0.95 6.80 -16.29
C LEU A 27 2.34 6.19 -16.00
N GLY A 28 3.43 6.94 -16.17
CA GLY A 28 4.79 6.50 -15.83
C GLY A 28 5.04 6.41 -14.32
N ALA A 29 4.25 7.14 -13.52
CA ALA A 29 4.23 6.99 -12.06
C ALA A 29 3.42 5.78 -11.58
N GLY A 30 2.68 5.09 -12.47
CA GLY A 30 1.85 3.91 -12.16
C GLY A 30 2.36 2.59 -12.74
N ALA A 31 3.54 2.55 -13.34
CA ALA A 31 4.15 1.32 -13.87
C ALA A 31 4.77 0.48 -12.74
N GLY A 32 3.92 0.02 -11.83
CA GLY A 32 4.28 -0.82 -10.69
C GLY A 32 3.01 -1.25 -9.94
N SER A 33 2.24 -2.16 -10.55
CA SER A 33 1.05 -2.87 -10.04
C SER A 33 -0.33 -2.19 -10.18
N ALA A 34 -1.31 -3.03 -10.49
CA ALA A 34 -2.60 -2.74 -11.11
C ALA A 34 -3.65 -2.12 -10.18
N GLN A 35 -4.25 -1.00 -10.58
CA GLN A 35 -5.70 -0.73 -10.56
C GLN A 35 -6.03 0.41 -11.54
N ALA A 36 -7.00 0.18 -12.44
CA ALA A 36 -7.48 1.19 -13.39
C ALA A 36 -8.52 2.08 -12.71
N VAL A 37 -8.17 3.34 -12.44
CA VAL A 37 -9.16 4.37 -12.10
C VAL A 37 -9.70 4.99 -13.37
N SER A 38 -11.00 4.85 -13.57
CA SER A 38 -11.74 5.51 -14.64
C SER A 38 -11.80 7.01 -14.37
N LEU A 39 -10.93 7.77 -15.04
CA LEU A 39 -11.02 9.24 -15.07
C LEU A 39 -12.28 9.66 -15.85
N PRO A 40 -13.01 10.71 -15.40
CA PRO A 40 -14.18 11.20 -16.12
C PRO A 40 -13.82 11.69 -17.53
N PRO A 41 -14.76 11.63 -18.48
CA PRO A 41 -14.52 12.06 -19.86
C PRO A 41 -14.10 13.53 -19.90
N ALA A 42 -13.04 13.83 -20.64
CA ALA A 42 -12.40 15.14 -20.78
C ALA A 42 -13.27 16.24 -21.43
N ALA A 43 -14.59 16.07 -21.50
CA ALA A 43 -15.52 16.99 -22.15
C ALA A 43 -15.98 18.15 -21.25
N GLU A 44 -15.69 18.13 -19.94
CA GLU A 44 -16.08 19.19 -18.99
C GLU A 44 -14.86 19.80 -18.29
N VAL A 45 -13.75 20.00 -19.02
CA VAL A 45 -12.60 20.74 -18.49
C VAL A 45 -12.94 22.24 -18.55
N PRO A 46 -13.15 22.95 -17.43
CA PRO A 46 -13.43 24.38 -17.48
C PRO A 46 -12.18 25.11 -18.02
N GLU A 47 -12.39 26.19 -18.76
CA GLU A 47 -11.38 27.04 -19.44
C GLU A 47 -10.29 27.65 -18.49
N GLN A 48 -10.26 27.26 -17.23
CA GLN A 48 -9.29 27.65 -16.23
C GLN A 48 -8.43 26.44 -15.85
N GLY A 49 -7.17 26.40 -16.28
CA GLY A 49 -6.25 25.29 -16.04
C GLY A 49 -6.05 24.89 -14.56
N VAL A 50 -6.44 25.74 -13.60
CA VAL A 50 -6.50 25.44 -12.16
C VAL A 50 -7.69 24.56 -11.78
N SER A 51 -8.88 24.77 -12.34
CA SER A 51 -10.06 23.95 -12.07
C SER A 51 -9.97 22.58 -12.73
N ALA A 52 -9.29 22.50 -13.88
CA ALA A 52 -8.95 21.25 -14.54
C ALA A 52 -8.03 20.38 -13.68
N LEU A 53 -6.96 20.97 -13.15
CA LEU A 53 -6.02 20.28 -12.26
C LEU A 53 -6.69 19.87 -10.94
N GLN A 54 -7.60 20.70 -10.43
CA GLN A 54 -8.34 20.41 -9.21
C GLN A 54 -9.34 19.26 -9.42
N ALA A 55 -10.09 19.25 -10.52
CA ALA A 55 -10.99 18.14 -10.87
C ALA A 55 -10.22 16.83 -11.12
N VAL A 56 -9.05 16.90 -11.77
CA VAL A 56 -8.14 15.75 -11.92
C VAL A 56 -7.59 15.32 -10.55
N GLY A 57 -7.22 16.26 -9.68
CA GLY A 57 -6.77 15.96 -8.32
C GLY A 57 -7.85 15.25 -7.50
N GLU A 58 -9.09 15.71 -7.54
CA GLU A 58 -10.22 15.10 -6.83
C GLU A 58 -10.58 13.71 -7.37
N THR A 59 -10.45 13.49 -8.69
CA THR A 59 -10.75 12.21 -9.34
C THR A 59 -9.60 11.20 -9.29
N ALA A 60 -8.35 11.67 -9.31
CA ALA A 60 -7.16 10.85 -9.25
C ALA A 60 -6.66 10.61 -7.81
N ALA A 61 -7.01 11.44 -6.83
CA ALA A 61 -6.57 11.26 -5.43
C ALA A 61 -6.92 9.88 -4.85
N PRO A 62 -8.12 9.30 -5.07
CA PRO A 62 -8.42 7.94 -4.63
C PRO A 62 -7.54 6.90 -5.33
N ALA A 63 -7.25 7.09 -6.62
CA ALA A 63 -6.36 6.24 -7.41
C ALA A 63 -4.94 6.23 -6.84
N VAL A 64 -4.40 7.42 -6.59
CA VAL A 64 -3.05 7.61 -6.06
C VAL A 64 -2.95 7.05 -4.65
N THR A 65 -3.94 7.31 -3.80
CA THR A 65 -3.98 6.78 -2.43
C THR A 65 -4.06 5.25 -2.43
N SER A 66 -4.87 4.67 -3.33
CA SER A 66 -4.98 3.21 -3.48
C SER A 66 -3.68 2.60 -4.00
N ALA A 67 -3.06 3.20 -5.02
CA ALA A 67 -1.80 2.75 -5.57
C ALA A 67 -0.66 2.81 -4.53
N LEU A 68 -0.60 3.88 -3.73
CA LEU A 68 0.35 3.99 -2.62
C LEU A 68 0.07 2.95 -1.53
N GLY A 69 -1.20 2.73 -1.19
CA GLY A 69 -1.61 1.69 -0.23
C GLY A 69 -1.20 0.30 -0.70
N THR A 70 -1.50 -0.06 -1.95
CA THR A 70 -1.12 -1.36 -2.54
C THR A 70 0.40 -1.51 -2.66
N SER A 71 1.11 -0.44 -3.04
CA SER A 71 2.58 -0.47 -3.12
C SER A 71 3.22 -0.67 -1.75
N LEU A 72 2.73 0.02 -0.72
CA LEU A 72 3.19 -0.16 0.66
C LEU A 72 2.88 -1.56 1.16
N ALA A 73 1.64 -2.02 0.99
CA ALA A 73 1.19 -3.36 1.38
C ALA A 73 2.05 -4.45 0.75
N SER A 74 2.23 -4.41 -0.57
CA SER A 74 3.02 -5.41 -1.30
C SER A 74 4.52 -5.38 -0.96
N SER A 75 5.06 -4.23 -0.56
CA SER A 75 6.46 -4.11 -0.16
C SER A 75 6.72 -4.62 1.25
N VAL A 76 5.75 -4.46 2.16
CA VAL A 76 5.91 -4.79 3.59
C VAL A 76 5.39 -6.19 3.94
N ALA A 77 4.36 -6.67 3.25
CA ALA A 77 3.74 -7.98 3.52
C ALA A 77 4.73 -9.16 3.58
N PRO A 78 5.72 -9.30 2.67
CA PRO A 78 6.66 -10.42 2.74
C PRO A 78 7.56 -10.38 3.97
N ILE A 79 7.81 -9.19 4.52
CA ILE A 79 8.66 -8.98 5.69
C ILE A 79 7.86 -9.32 6.96
N THR A 80 6.58 -8.98 6.97
CA THR A 80 5.70 -9.20 8.12
C THR A 80 5.25 -10.65 8.28
N ASP A 81 5.25 -11.40 7.18
CA ASP A 81 4.89 -12.83 7.15
C ASP A 81 6.09 -13.75 7.36
N LEU A 82 7.28 -13.20 7.62
CA LEU A 82 8.46 -13.99 7.92
C LEU A 82 8.37 -14.57 9.34
N GLN A 83 8.78 -15.83 9.48
CA GLN A 83 8.91 -16.50 10.77
C GLN A 83 9.87 -15.70 11.67
N LEU A 84 9.40 -15.33 12.86
CA LEU A 84 10.17 -14.50 13.79
C LEU A 84 11.30 -15.27 14.47
N ASP A 85 11.05 -16.54 14.79
CA ASP A 85 11.99 -17.42 15.46
C ASP A 85 12.47 -18.54 14.51
N PRO A 86 13.71 -18.48 14.02
CA PRO A 86 14.29 -19.52 13.16
C PRO A 86 14.41 -20.88 13.84
N LEU A 87 14.40 -20.93 15.17
CA LEU A 87 14.48 -22.15 15.97
C LEU A 87 13.11 -22.66 16.39
N ALA A 88 12.02 -22.01 16.00
CA ALA A 88 10.68 -22.43 16.34
C ALA A 88 10.41 -23.90 15.92
N GLY A 89 9.76 -24.64 16.82
CA GLY A 89 9.48 -26.07 16.67
C GLY A 89 10.71 -26.97 16.78
N THR A 90 11.88 -26.44 17.12
CA THR A 90 13.07 -27.25 17.41
C THR A 90 13.16 -27.55 18.90
N GLY A 91 13.71 -28.72 19.25
CA GLY A 91 13.93 -29.09 20.66
C GLY A 91 15.05 -28.32 21.37
N VAL A 92 15.66 -27.33 20.70
CA VAL A 92 16.72 -26.45 21.23
C VAL A 92 16.31 -24.99 21.20
N ASP A 93 15.02 -24.72 20.97
CA ASP A 93 14.45 -23.38 20.97
C ASP A 93 14.58 -22.76 22.38
N PRO A 94 15.33 -21.66 22.56
CA PRO A 94 15.48 -21.00 23.85
C PRO A 94 14.23 -20.23 24.29
N LEU A 95 13.27 -20.00 23.40
CA LEU A 95 12.00 -19.37 23.72
C LEU A 95 10.95 -20.41 24.13
N ASP A 96 11.13 -21.68 23.78
CA ASP A 96 10.30 -22.81 24.21
C ASP A 96 10.62 -23.25 25.66
N ASN A 97 10.52 -22.30 26.58
CA ASN A 97 10.75 -22.47 28.02
C ASN A 97 9.50 -22.12 28.82
N ALA A 98 8.36 -22.68 28.43
CA ALA A 98 7.11 -22.43 29.12
C ALA A 98 7.08 -23.03 30.53
N VAL A 99 6.63 -22.24 31.50
CA VAL A 99 6.38 -22.70 32.87
C VAL A 99 4.88 -22.67 33.13
N GLY A 100 4.34 -23.83 33.52
CA GLY A 100 2.92 -24.02 33.80
C GLY A 100 2.67 -24.47 35.23
N THR A 101 1.54 -24.03 35.80
CA THR A 101 1.01 -24.54 37.06
C THR A 101 -0.45 -24.92 36.89
N GLN A 102 -0.85 -26.02 37.52
CA GLN A 102 -2.23 -26.47 37.59
C GLN A 102 -2.57 -26.84 39.02
N ILE A 103 -3.72 -26.40 39.49
CA ILE A 103 -4.22 -26.66 40.84
C ILE A 103 -5.50 -27.48 40.67
N ALA A 104 -5.51 -28.74 41.10
CA ALA A 104 -6.64 -29.65 40.95
C ALA A 104 -7.22 -29.64 39.51
N ASP A 105 -8.54 -29.49 39.38
CA ASP A 105 -9.28 -29.58 38.10
C ASP A 105 -9.41 -28.22 37.38
N PHE A 106 -8.70 -27.19 37.83
CA PHE A 106 -8.73 -25.88 37.19
C PHE A 106 -7.96 -25.87 35.86
N LYS A 107 -8.31 -24.90 35.00
CA LYS A 107 -7.58 -24.62 33.76
C LYS A 107 -6.12 -24.28 34.10
N PRO A 108 -5.12 -24.93 33.48
CA PRO A 108 -3.72 -24.62 33.70
C PRO A 108 -3.39 -23.16 33.36
N VAL A 109 -2.54 -22.53 34.17
CA VAL A 109 -1.96 -21.22 33.87
C VAL A 109 -0.52 -21.44 33.45
N THR A 110 -0.15 -20.93 32.28
CA THR A 110 1.17 -21.14 31.68
C THR A 110 1.66 -19.88 30.99
N THR A 111 2.97 -19.70 30.97
CA THR A 111 3.63 -18.64 30.18
C THR A 111 3.59 -18.93 28.68
N ALA A 112 3.29 -20.18 28.30
CA ALA A 112 3.15 -20.63 26.91
C ALA A 112 2.24 -19.71 26.08
N ILE A 113 1.15 -19.18 26.66
CA ILE A 113 0.21 -18.30 25.96
C ILE A 113 0.89 -17.07 25.33
N VAL A 114 2.02 -16.62 25.90
CA VAL A 114 2.77 -15.46 25.41
C VAL A 114 3.89 -15.87 24.44
N THR A 115 4.54 -17.01 24.66
CA THR A 115 5.70 -17.47 23.89
C THR A 115 5.32 -18.37 22.70
N ASP A 116 4.23 -19.13 22.82
CA ASP A 116 3.75 -20.09 21.82
C ASP A 116 3.63 -19.48 20.42
N PRO A 117 3.07 -18.26 20.23
CA PRO A 117 2.97 -17.69 18.89
C PRO A 117 4.33 -17.52 18.21
N ILE A 118 5.40 -17.36 18.98
CA ILE A 118 6.77 -17.18 18.48
C ILE A 118 7.44 -18.55 18.30
N THR A 119 7.38 -19.41 19.33
CA THR A 119 8.02 -20.74 19.34
C THR A 119 7.34 -21.73 18.40
N SER A 120 6.08 -21.49 18.02
CA SER A 120 5.37 -22.27 17.00
C SER A 120 5.63 -21.78 15.57
N GLY A 121 6.49 -20.77 15.39
CA GLY A 121 6.89 -20.25 14.09
C GLY A 121 5.98 -19.19 13.51
N GLY A 122 5.23 -18.48 14.35
CA GLY A 122 4.40 -17.37 13.90
C GLY A 122 5.21 -16.20 13.36
N SER A 123 4.55 -15.44 12.49
CA SER A 123 5.06 -14.22 11.89
C SER A 123 4.60 -12.98 12.67
N LEU A 124 5.08 -11.79 12.28
CA LEU A 124 4.64 -10.53 12.88
C LEU A 124 3.13 -10.30 12.70
N SER A 125 2.57 -10.83 11.61
CA SER A 125 1.14 -10.81 11.27
C SER A 125 0.27 -11.74 12.14
N ASP A 126 0.89 -12.71 12.82
CA ASP A 126 0.21 -13.73 13.64
C ASP A 126 0.19 -13.40 15.14
N LEU A 127 0.95 -12.40 15.57
CA LEU A 127 1.00 -12.00 16.96
C LEU A 127 -0.36 -11.41 17.41
N PRO A 128 -0.86 -11.75 18.61
CA PRO A 128 -2.22 -11.42 19.03
C PRO A 128 -2.52 -9.92 19.15
N VAL A 129 -1.50 -9.08 19.37
CA VAL A 129 -1.64 -7.61 19.41
C VAL A 129 -1.00 -6.95 18.20
N VAL A 130 0.25 -7.32 17.89
CA VAL A 130 1.01 -6.72 16.80
C VAL A 130 0.41 -7.08 15.44
N GLY A 131 -0.05 -8.32 15.26
CA GLY A 131 -0.61 -8.81 14.00
C GLY A 131 -1.84 -8.05 13.52
N SER A 132 -2.67 -7.53 14.44
CA SER A 132 -3.81 -6.67 14.07
C SER A 132 -3.36 -5.32 13.48
N VAL A 133 -2.27 -4.75 14.00
CA VAL A 133 -1.68 -3.51 13.49
C VAL A 133 -0.99 -3.77 12.15
N THR A 134 -0.29 -4.90 12.04
CA THR A 134 0.37 -5.33 10.81
C THR A 134 -0.62 -5.48 9.66
N LYS A 135 -1.75 -6.16 9.90
CA LYS A 135 -2.83 -6.35 8.91
C LYS A 135 -3.46 -5.04 8.44
N LEU A 136 -3.52 -4.01 9.30
CA LEU A 136 -4.00 -2.70 8.88
C LEU A 136 -3.08 -2.04 7.84
N VAL A 137 -1.78 -2.31 7.91
CA VAL A 137 -0.77 -1.74 6.99
C VAL A 137 -0.65 -2.59 5.72
N THR A 138 -0.78 -3.91 5.82
CA THR A 138 -0.60 -4.84 4.70
C THR A 138 -1.90 -5.15 3.94
N GLY A 139 -3.06 -4.81 4.50
CA GLY A 139 -4.38 -5.11 3.92
C GLY A 139 -4.94 -6.44 4.37
#